data_AF-A0A965AUZ8-F1
#
_entry.id   AF-A0A965AUZ8-F1
#
_cell.length_a   1.000
_cell.length_b   1.000
_cell.length_c   1.000
_cell.angle_alpha   90.00
_cell.angle_beta   90.00
_cell.angle_gamma   90.00
#
_symmetry.space_group_name_H-M   'P 1'
#
loop_
_entity.id
_entity.type
_entity.pdbx_description
1 polymer ?
#
loop_
_entity_poly.entity_id
_entity_poly.type
_entity_poly.pdbx_seq_one_letter_code
_entity_poly.pdbx_strand_id
1 'polypeptide(L)'
;MVETPQQPLNPDDTLPPVEPPSVAFLVQLFLVPGLIVAIIVCVWLAFHWLAHLGNDPQAYVRTLRRANEGRWQAALNLANDLRGPGGSRLKSDTDLASELGSILDDEVASGRTGEQSQTLRLYLCRALGEFTVPEAAPALVRRVDANDDDLTTQAAIEAHPEFAKIQKETLKILQSNDRIPYFRRRGEYLYNFWQDAEHTRGIWRRTTWEEYKKDDPEWETVLDIDALAEEENANWVYKGVEVLEPSLDLAILRLSPGGKDASVYREFSIPEKKFVDGGFELKEAKSDLTWIDKDTTLVSTDYGEGTLTESGYPRIVKLWKRGQPLCEAKTLFEGETSDVGCWPFTIRNSEGTFGFIRRSKTFYKGHYYHINQENAKVYQLEIPEDARLSDLFGNQLLV
;
A
#
# COMPACT_ATOMS: atom_id res chain seq x y z
N MET A 1 -98.59 -41.24 -44.55
CA MET A 1 -99.31 -40.09 -43.98
C MET A 1 -98.36 -39.40 -43.02
N VAL A 2 -98.17 -38.10 -43.25
CA VAL A 2 -97.58 -37.06 -42.38
C VAL A 2 -96.06 -37.08 -42.17
N GLU A 3 -95.39 -36.15 -42.87
CA GLU A 3 -94.07 -35.58 -42.54
C GLU A 3 -94.14 -34.71 -41.28
N THR A 4 -93.08 -34.69 -40.46
CA THR A 4 -92.62 -33.47 -39.76
C THR A 4 -91.12 -33.63 -39.39
N PRO A 5 -90.30 -32.56 -39.45
CA PRO A 5 -88.87 -32.63 -39.72
C PRO A 5 -87.97 -32.65 -38.47
N GLN A 6 -86.72 -33.09 -38.67
CA GLN A 6 -85.64 -32.98 -37.70
C GLN A 6 -85.26 -31.51 -37.47
N GLN A 7 -85.26 -31.09 -36.20
CA GLN A 7 -84.69 -29.83 -35.73
C GLN A 7 -83.22 -30.07 -35.34
N PRO A 8 -82.26 -29.24 -35.79
CA PRO A 8 -80.85 -29.40 -35.41
C PRO A 8 -80.66 -28.89 -33.98
N LEU A 9 -80.11 -29.73 -33.10
CA LEU A 9 -79.68 -29.34 -31.75
C LEU A 9 -78.48 -28.40 -31.88
N ASN A 10 -78.64 -27.16 -31.41
CA ASN A 10 -77.59 -26.15 -31.36
C ASN A 10 -76.73 -26.42 -30.09
N PRO A 11 -75.39 -26.46 -30.16
CA PRO A 11 -74.52 -26.75 -29.01
C PRO A 11 -74.69 -25.81 -27.80
N ASP A 12 -75.35 -24.66 -27.98
CA ASP A 12 -75.66 -23.70 -26.92
C ASP A 12 -76.71 -24.20 -25.91
N ASP A 13 -77.47 -25.27 -26.21
CA ASP A 13 -78.51 -25.83 -25.33
C ASP A 13 -77.95 -26.66 -24.15
N THR A 14 -76.63 -26.71 -23.98
CA THR A 14 -75.95 -27.50 -22.92
C THR A 14 -75.16 -26.66 -21.89
N LEU A 15 -75.17 -25.33 -22.00
CA LEU A 15 -74.45 -24.47 -21.06
C LEU A 15 -75.37 -24.03 -19.91
N PRO A 16 -74.96 -24.18 -18.64
CA PRO A 16 -75.73 -23.68 -17.51
C PRO A 16 -75.90 -22.15 -17.60
N PRO A 17 -77.05 -21.60 -17.14
CA PRO A 17 -77.33 -20.17 -17.25
C PRO A 17 -76.27 -19.34 -16.52
N VAL A 18 -75.72 -18.34 -17.22
CA VAL A 18 -74.75 -17.39 -16.66
C VAL A 18 -75.50 -16.38 -15.80
N GLU A 19 -75.47 -16.55 -14.49
CA GLU A 19 -75.98 -15.55 -13.55
C GLU A 19 -75.01 -14.37 -13.44
N PRO A 20 -75.48 -13.10 -13.52
CA PRO A 20 -74.62 -11.95 -13.32
C PRO A 20 -74.08 -11.95 -11.88
N PRO A 21 -72.78 -11.64 -11.68
CA PRO A 21 -72.18 -11.67 -10.36
C PRO A 21 -72.92 -10.71 -9.42
N SER A 22 -73.20 -11.18 -8.21
CA SER A 22 -73.92 -10.38 -7.21
C SER A 22 -73.13 -9.10 -6.91
N VAL A 23 -73.85 -8.01 -6.58
CA VAL A 23 -73.23 -6.73 -6.18
C VAL A 23 -72.22 -6.94 -5.03
N ALA A 24 -72.48 -7.90 -4.15
CA ALA A 24 -71.56 -8.30 -3.08
C ALA A 24 -70.24 -8.89 -3.62
N PHE A 25 -70.29 -9.69 -4.69
CA PHE A 25 -69.10 -10.27 -5.33
C PHE A 25 -68.25 -9.20 -6.04
N LEU A 26 -68.90 -8.26 -6.74
CA LEU A 26 -68.21 -7.12 -7.37
C LEU A 26 -67.58 -6.19 -6.33
N VAL A 27 -68.27 -5.93 -5.21
CA VAL A 27 -67.70 -5.16 -4.09
C VAL A 27 -66.49 -5.88 -3.49
N GLN A 28 -66.55 -7.19 -3.30
CA GLN A 28 -65.41 -7.96 -2.79
C GLN A 28 -64.20 -7.97 -3.76
N LEU A 29 -64.45 -8.04 -5.08
CA LEU A 29 -63.41 -8.09 -6.11
C LEU A 29 -62.64 -6.77 -6.27
N PHE A 30 -63.27 -5.62 -6.05
CA PHE A 30 -62.63 -4.31 -6.26
C PHE A 30 -62.31 -3.54 -4.97
N LEU A 31 -63.15 -3.67 -3.93
CA LEU A 31 -63.04 -2.87 -2.72
C LEU A 31 -61.98 -3.44 -1.77
N VAL A 32 -61.84 -4.78 -1.68
CA VAL A 32 -60.81 -5.42 -0.85
C VAL A 32 -59.40 -5.20 -1.42
N PRO A 33 -59.12 -5.44 -2.72
CA PRO A 33 -57.81 -5.11 -3.29
C PRO A 33 -57.53 -3.61 -3.31
N GLY A 34 -58.55 -2.78 -3.58
CA GLY A 34 -58.44 -1.33 -3.52
C GLY A 34 -58.05 -0.81 -2.14
N LEU A 35 -58.61 -1.40 -1.07
CA LEU A 35 -58.26 -1.06 0.32
C LEU A 35 -56.82 -1.48 0.65
N ILE A 36 -56.38 -2.66 0.20
CA ILE A 36 -55.01 -3.15 0.41
C ILE A 36 -54.01 -2.22 -0.29
N VAL A 37 -54.27 -1.84 -1.55
CA VAL A 37 -53.42 -0.91 -2.29
C VAL A 37 -53.41 0.46 -1.61
N ALA A 38 -54.56 0.97 -1.15
CA ALA A 38 -54.63 2.23 -0.43
C ALA A 38 -53.81 2.19 0.89
N ILE A 39 -53.86 1.09 1.64
CA ILE A 39 -53.04 0.92 2.84
C ILE A 39 -51.55 0.90 2.48
N ILE A 40 -51.16 0.15 1.44
CA ILE A 40 -49.75 0.09 1.00
C ILE A 40 -49.26 1.47 0.56
N VAL A 41 -50.06 2.21 -0.21
CA VAL A 41 -49.72 3.58 -0.65
C VAL A 41 -49.66 4.52 0.54
N CYS A 42 -50.58 4.46 1.51
CA CYS A 42 -50.53 5.27 2.72
C CYS A 42 -49.30 4.95 3.58
N VAL A 43 -48.93 3.68 3.71
CA VAL A 43 -47.71 3.26 4.42
C VAL A 43 -46.47 3.75 3.68
N TRP A 44 -46.43 3.58 2.36
CA TRP A 44 -45.33 4.08 1.53
C TRP A 44 -45.20 5.61 1.60
N LEU A 45 -46.31 6.35 1.51
CA LEU A 45 -46.34 7.80 1.68
C LEU A 45 -45.94 8.23 3.08
N ALA A 46 -46.35 7.48 4.12
CA ALA A 46 -45.94 7.76 5.49
C ALA A 46 -44.43 7.57 5.66
N PHE A 47 -43.84 6.49 5.15
CA PHE A 47 -42.39 6.27 5.18
C PHE A 47 -41.62 7.26 4.30
N HIS A 48 -42.17 7.62 3.13
CA HIS A 48 -41.59 8.63 2.24
C HIS A 48 -41.62 10.02 2.90
N TRP A 49 -42.72 10.39 3.55
CA TRP A 49 -42.83 11.62 4.32
C TRP A 49 -41.92 11.61 5.57
N LEU A 50 -41.82 10.48 6.28
CA LEU A 50 -40.90 10.31 7.40
C LEU A 50 -39.43 10.45 6.97
N ALA A 51 -39.09 9.96 5.77
CA ALA A 51 -37.76 10.10 5.19
C ALA A 51 -37.46 11.52 4.68
N HIS A 52 -38.50 12.33 4.41
CA HIS A 52 -38.38 13.72 3.96
C HIS A 52 -38.59 14.78 5.05
N LEU A 53 -39.01 14.38 6.25
CA LEU A 53 -38.84 15.15 7.47
C LEU A 53 -37.33 15.26 7.73
N GLY A 54 -36.70 16.29 7.19
CA GLY A 54 -35.27 16.54 7.39
C GLY A 54 -34.90 16.40 8.86
N ASN A 55 -33.94 15.53 9.16
CA ASN A 55 -33.47 15.32 10.52
C ASN A 55 -33.04 16.67 11.10
N ASP A 56 -33.63 17.05 12.24
CA ASP A 56 -33.21 18.22 13.01
C ASP A 56 -31.69 18.15 13.21
N PRO A 57 -30.88 19.08 12.66
CA PRO A 57 -29.43 19.03 12.76
C PRO A 57 -28.95 18.94 14.22
N GLN A 58 -29.71 19.55 15.12
CA GLN A 58 -29.46 19.53 16.55
C GLN A 58 -29.70 18.15 17.20
N ALA A 59 -30.48 17.27 16.57
CA ALA A 59 -30.63 15.89 17.01
C ALA A 59 -29.33 15.09 16.88
N TYR A 60 -28.53 15.36 15.84
CA TYR A 60 -27.21 14.76 15.68
C TYR A 60 -26.28 15.20 16.80
N VAL A 61 -26.19 16.51 17.06
CA VAL A 61 -25.34 17.07 18.11
C VAL A 61 -25.72 16.54 19.48
N ARG A 62 -27.02 16.50 19.81
CA ARG A 62 -27.50 15.92 21.07
C ARG A 62 -27.10 14.46 21.24
N THR A 63 -27.13 13.67 20.17
CA THR A 63 -26.71 12.27 20.20
C THR A 63 -25.20 12.14 20.36
N LEU A 64 -24.45 12.94 19.61
CA LEU A 64 -22.98 12.96 19.62
C LEU A 64 -22.38 13.45 20.94
N ARG A 65 -23.08 14.32 21.69
CA ARG A 65 -22.65 14.77 23.03
C ARG A 65 -23.03 13.82 24.17
N ARG A 66 -23.94 12.85 23.94
CA ARG A 66 -24.30 11.86 24.95
C ARG A 66 -23.19 10.81 25.08
N ALA A 67 -22.94 10.34 26.30
CA ALA A 67 -22.03 9.21 26.56
C ALA A 67 -22.74 7.86 26.29
N ASN A 68 -23.08 7.56 25.04
CA ASN A 68 -23.68 6.29 24.63
C ASN A 68 -22.84 5.56 23.57
N GLU A 69 -23.12 4.27 23.36
CA GLU A 69 -22.41 3.43 22.37
C GLU A 69 -22.76 3.79 20.90
N GLY A 70 -23.80 4.60 20.70
CA GLY A 70 -24.38 4.93 19.39
C GLY A 70 -23.79 6.17 18.68
N ARG A 71 -22.75 6.79 19.25
CA ARG A 71 -22.24 8.10 18.78
C ARG A 71 -21.61 8.01 17.40
N TRP A 72 -20.82 6.98 17.14
CA TRP A 72 -20.11 6.86 15.87
C TRP A 72 -21.10 6.62 14.72
N GLN A 73 -22.21 5.90 14.96
CA GLN A 73 -23.28 5.74 13.97
C GLN A 73 -23.96 7.08 13.68
N ALA A 74 -24.16 7.92 14.70
CA ALA A 74 -24.71 9.26 14.51
C ALA A 74 -23.77 10.14 13.65
N ALA A 75 -22.46 10.06 13.86
CA ALA A 75 -21.47 10.77 13.04
C ALA A 75 -21.46 10.25 11.59
N LEU A 76 -21.52 8.94 11.40
CA LEU A 76 -21.63 8.31 10.07
C LEU A 76 -22.91 8.75 9.34
N ASN A 77 -24.06 8.72 10.02
CA ASN A 77 -25.33 9.13 9.45
C ASN A 77 -25.32 10.61 9.05
N LEU A 78 -24.75 11.48 9.91
CA LEU A 78 -24.58 12.88 9.58
C LEU A 78 -23.67 13.10 8.36
N ALA A 79 -22.54 12.38 8.27
CA ALA A 79 -21.66 12.43 7.10
C ALA A 79 -22.38 11.96 5.81
N ASN A 80 -23.29 11.01 5.91
CA ASN A 80 -24.12 10.58 4.78
C ASN A 80 -25.17 11.63 4.40
N ASP A 81 -25.85 12.23 5.38
CA ASP A 81 -26.85 13.28 5.15
C ASP A 81 -26.23 14.54 4.54
N LEU A 82 -25.02 14.92 4.99
CA LEU A 82 -24.24 16.01 4.39
C LEU A 82 -23.95 15.74 2.90
N ARG A 83 -23.65 14.50 2.53
CA ARG A 83 -23.42 14.07 1.14
C ARG A 83 -24.71 13.87 0.33
N GLY A 84 -25.82 13.63 1.01
CA GLY A 84 -27.09 13.23 0.42
C GLY A 84 -27.90 14.37 -0.21
N PRO A 85 -29.02 14.03 -0.87
CA PRO A 85 -29.97 15.01 -1.40
C PRO A 85 -30.55 15.86 -0.27
N GLY A 86 -30.26 17.18 -0.28
CA GLY A 86 -30.69 18.12 0.78
C GLY A 86 -29.58 18.53 1.76
N GLY A 87 -28.38 17.94 1.66
CA GLY A 87 -27.24 18.27 2.50
C GLY A 87 -26.73 19.71 2.36
N SER A 88 -27.08 20.43 1.28
CA SER A 88 -26.64 21.81 1.05
C SER A 88 -26.94 22.76 2.21
N ARG A 89 -28.08 22.59 2.89
CA ARG A 89 -28.43 23.41 4.06
C ARG A 89 -27.55 23.08 5.27
N LEU A 90 -27.27 21.81 5.49
CA LEU A 90 -26.39 21.33 6.56
C LEU A 90 -24.94 21.80 6.33
N LYS A 91 -24.46 21.71 5.09
CA LYS A 91 -23.09 22.10 4.70
C LYS A 91 -22.80 23.59 4.92
N SER A 92 -23.84 24.42 4.87
CA SER A 92 -23.77 25.86 5.14
C SER A 92 -24.00 26.25 6.61
N ASP A 93 -24.25 25.29 7.50
CA ASP A 93 -24.55 25.54 8.90
C ASP A 93 -23.26 25.75 9.72
N THR A 94 -22.96 27.00 10.04
CA THR A 94 -21.77 27.43 10.78
C THR A 94 -21.75 26.94 12.22
N ASP A 95 -22.93 26.86 12.85
CA ASP A 95 -23.08 26.46 14.24
C ASP A 95 -22.85 24.96 14.37
N LEU A 96 -23.47 24.17 13.47
CA LEU A 96 -23.27 22.73 13.41
C LEU A 96 -21.80 22.37 13.14
N ALA A 97 -21.13 23.06 12.21
CA ALA A 97 -19.71 22.86 11.93
C ALA A 97 -18.84 23.09 13.17
N SER A 98 -19.07 24.20 13.87
CA SER A 98 -18.36 24.57 15.09
C SER A 98 -18.61 23.55 16.21
N GLU A 99 -19.85 23.09 16.36
CA GLU A 99 -20.22 22.10 17.37
C GLU A 99 -19.57 20.73 17.12
N LEU A 100 -19.53 20.27 15.87
CA LEU A 100 -18.82 19.03 15.51
C LEU A 100 -17.32 19.13 15.77
N GLY A 101 -16.71 20.29 15.48
CA GLY A 101 -15.31 20.55 15.78
C GLY A 101 -15.03 20.45 17.28
N SER A 102 -15.89 21.04 18.11
CA SER A 102 -15.83 20.91 19.57
C SER A 102 -16.00 19.47 20.04
N ILE A 103 -16.94 18.72 19.48
CA ILE A 103 -17.15 17.30 19.86
C ILE A 103 -15.90 16.46 19.53
N LEU A 104 -15.27 16.70 18.39
CA LEU A 104 -14.03 16.03 18.00
C LEU A 104 -12.90 16.34 18.99
N ASP A 105 -12.73 17.62 19.35
CA ASP A 105 -11.72 18.02 20.33
C ASP A 105 -11.99 17.43 21.73
N ASP A 106 -13.25 17.42 22.18
CA ASP A 106 -13.67 16.82 23.44
C ASP A 106 -13.41 15.29 23.45
N GLU A 107 -13.64 14.62 22.32
CA GLU A 107 -13.38 13.19 22.20
C GLU A 107 -11.90 12.87 22.33
N VAL A 108 -11.04 13.65 21.68
CA VAL A 108 -9.59 13.48 21.80
C VAL A 108 -9.11 13.81 23.21
N ALA A 109 -9.57 14.94 23.78
CA ALA A 109 -9.21 15.35 25.14
C ALA A 109 -9.62 14.34 26.21
N SER A 110 -10.62 13.49 25.94
CA SER A 110 -11.03 12.42 26.84
C SER A 110 -9.99 11.30 27.02
N GLY A 111 -9.03 11.17 26.11
CA GLY A 111 -8.00 10.11 26.14
C GLY A 111 -8.53 8.69 25.85
N ARG A 112 -9.76 8.53 25.36
CA ARG A 112 -10.33 7.22 25.03
C ARG A 112 -9.71 6.63 23.77
N THR A 113 -9.12 5.45 23.88
CA THR A 113 -8.43 4.75 22.78
C THR A 113 -9.18 3.55 22.20
N GLY A 114 -10.38 3.23 22.71
CA GLY A 114 -11.18 2.11 22.21
C GLY A 114 -11.62 2.29 20.75
N GLU A 115 -11.89 1.17 20.06
CA GLU A 115 -12.29 1.14 18.64
C GLU A 115 -13.48 2.06 18.33
N GLN A 116 -14.48 2.13 19.22
CA GLN A 116 -15.63 3.03 19.05
C GLN A 116 -15.22 4.52 19.08
N SER A 117 -14.25 4.89 19.93
CA SER A 117 -13.72 6.27 20.00
C SER A 117 -12.93 6.61 18.74
N GLN A 118 -12.06 5.71 18.28
CA GLN A 118 -11.33 5.88 17.02
C GLN A 118 -12.30 6.03 15.84
N THR A 119 -13.31 5.17 15.76
CA THR A 119 -14.34 5.19 14.71
C THR A 119 -15.17 6.47 14.76
N LEU A 120 -15.51 6.96 15.97
CA LEU A 120 -16.20 8.23 16.13
C LEU A 120 -15.36 9.39 15.59
N ARG A 121 -14.08 9.47 15.98
CA ARG A 121 -13.16 10.53 15.53
C ARG A 121 -13.00 10.52 14.02
N LEU A 122 -12.84 9.34 13.42
CA LEU A 122 -12.81 9.13 11.97
C LEU A 122 -14.04 9.74 11.27
N TYR A 123 -15.25 9.41 11.73
CA TYR A 123 -16.48 9.89 11.10
C TYR A 123 -16.75 11.37 11.37
N LEU A 124 -16.32 11.91 12.52
CA LEU A 124 -16.38 13.35 12.78
C LEU A 124 -15.48 14.13 11.81
N CYS A 125 -14.25 13.68 11.56
CA CYS A 125 -13.37 14.28 10.54
C CYS A 125 -14.02 14.26 9.16
N ARG A 126 -14.59 13.11 8.75
CA ARG A 126 -15.31 12.98 7.47
C ARG A 126 -16.51 13.91 7.37
N ALA A 127 -17.32 14.02 8.42
CA ALA A 127 -18.46 14.94 8.45
C ALA A 127 -18.00 16.40 8.35
N LEU A 128 -16.97 16.80 9.09
CA LEU A 128 -16.40 18.15 9.04
C LEU A 128 -15.89 18.51 7.64
N GLY A 129 -15.29 17.56 6.91
CA GLY A 129 -14.83 17.78 5.53
C GLY A 129 -15.92 18.07 4.50
N GLU A 130 -17.18 17.74 4.81
CA GLU A 130 -18.30 18.02 3.91
C GLU A 130 -18.80 19.46 4.00
N PHE A 131 -18.50 20.18 5.09
CA PHE A 131 -18.96 21.56 5.25
C PHE A 131 -18.30 22.50 4.25
N THR A 132 -19.07 23.46 3.77
CA THR A 132 -18.59 24.51 2.85
C THR A 132 -18.22 25.80 3.57
N VAL A 133 -18.25 25.79 4.91
CA VAL A 133 -18.01 26.95 5.78
C VAL A 133 -16.64 26.83 6.46
N PRO A 134 -15.92 27.94 6.66
CA PRO A 134 -14.56 27.91 7.20
C PRO A 134 -14.47 27.37 8.63
N GLU A 135 -15.56 27.40 9.41
CA GLU A 135 -15.64 26.96 10.81
C GLU A 135 -15.30 25.48 11.00
N ALA A 136 -15.46 24.64 9.98
CA ALA A 136 -15.10 23.23 10.04
C ALA A 136 -13.58 22.99 9.98
N ALA A 137 -12.83 23.88 9.32
CA ALA A 137 -11.41 23.66 9.03
C ALA A 137 -10.50 23.66 10.28
N PRO A 138 -10.65 24.57 11.27
CA PRO A 138 -9.76 24.62 12.43
C PRO A 138 -9.66 23.31 13.22
N ALA A 139 -10.75 22.56 13.33
CA ALA A 139 -10.75 21.28 14.04
C ALA A 139 -9.95 20.22 13.29
N LEU A 140 -10.08 20.17 11.95
CA LEU A 140 -9.28 19.28 11.10
C LEU A 140 -7.79 19.64 11.17
N VAL A 141 -7.45 20.93 11.06
CA VAL A 141 -6.07 21.42 11.14
C VAL A 141 -5.43 21.03 12.48
N ARG A 142 -6.14 21.20 13.60
CA ARG A 142 -5.65 20.76 14.92
C ARG A 142 -5.35 19.26 14.97
N ARG A 143 -6.14 18.41 14.30
CA ARG A 143 -5.87 16.96 14.24
C ARG A 143 -4.61 16.68 13.42
N VAL A 144 -4.45 17.34 12.29
CA VAL A 144 -3.24 17.21 11.45
C VAL A 144 -1.99 17.67 12.19
N ASP A 145 -2.05 18.81 12.88
CA ASP A 145 -0.92 19.37 13.62
C ASP A 145 -0.52 18.55 14.85
N ALA A 146 -1.50 17.94 15.54
CA ALA A 146 -1.23 17.09 16.70
C ALA A 146 -0.49 15.80 16.30
N ASN A 147 -0.86 15.21 15.15
CA ASN A 147 -0.24 14.02 14.59
C ASN A 147 -0.02 12.89 15.62
N ASP A 148 -1.00 12.68 16.50
CA ASP A 148 -0.95 11.76 17.65
C ASP A 148 -1.76 10.46 17.43
N ASP A 149 -2.60 10.43 16.40
CA ASP A 149 -3.44 9.29 16.02
C ASP A 149 -3.54 9.16 14.49
N ASP A 150 -2.77 8.25 13.91
CA ASP A 150 -2.62 8.06 12.46
C ASP A 150 -3.96 7.99 11.71
N LEU A 151 -4.95 7.25 12.23
CA LEU A 151 -6.24 7.09 11.57
C LEU A 151 -7.06 8.40 11.57
N THR A 152 -7.05 9.12 12.68
CA THR A 152 -7.76 10.40 12.81
C THR A 152 -7.04 11.48 11.98
N THR A 153 -5.72 11.52 12.01
CA THR A 153 -4.89 12.41 11.18
C THR A 153 -5.16 12.17 9.70
N GLN A 154 -5.13 10.91 9.25
CA GLN A 154 -5.44 10.55 7.87
C GLN A 154 -6.84 11.02 7.47
N ALA A 155 -7.86 10.74 8.29
CA ALA A 155 -9.22 11.18 7.99
C ALA A 155 -9.36 12.72 7.96
N ALA A 156 -8.60 13.44 8.79
CA ALA A 156 -8.59 14.89 8.77
C ALA A 156 -7.94 15.46 7.50
N ILE A 157 -6.88 14.81 7.00
CA ILE A 157 -6.24 15.15 5.71
C ILE A 157 -7.20 14.84 4.55
N GLU A 158 -7.80 13.64 4.54
CA GLU A 158 -8.74 13.20 3.51
C GLU A 158 -10.00 14.08 3.44
N ALA A 159 -10.40 14.66 4.57
CA ALA A 159 -11.51 15.60 4.69
C ALA A 159 -11.22 16.99 4.09
N HIS A 160 -9.97 17.31 3.74
CA HIS A 160 -9.65 18.60 3.15
C HIS A 160 -10.27 18.74 1.73
N PRO A 161 -10.92 19.87 1.38
CA PRO A 161 -11.62 20.01 0.10
C PRO A 161 -10.74 19.78 -1.14
N GLU A 162 -9.44 20.07 -1.05
CA GLU A 162 -8.50 19.87 -2.15
C GLU A 162 -7.93 18.44 -2.22
N PHE A 163 -8.11 17.61 -1.19
CA PHE A 163 -7.49 16.30 -1.09
C PHE A 163 -7.79 15.43 -2.31
N ALA A 164 -9.07 15.28 -2.68
CA ALA A 164 -9.48 14.43 -3.79
C ALA A 164 -8.86 14.90 -5.13
N LYS A 165 -8.72 16.21 -5.33
CA LYS A 165 -8.07 16.78 -6.51
C LYS A 165 -6.58 16.48 -6.51
N ILE A 166 -5.89 16.79 -5.41
CA ILE A 166 -4.44 16.57 -5.26
C ILE A 166 -4.11 15.08 -5.39
N GLN A 167 -4.89 14.20 -4.76
CA GLN A 167 -4.74 12.76 -4.85
C GLN A 167 -4.88 12.30 -6.30
N LYS A 168 -5.94 12.71 -7.01
CA LYS A 168 -6.17 12.36 -8.41
C LYS A 168 -5.05 12.86 -9.33
N GLU A 169 -4.62 14.10 -9.17
CA GLU A 169 -3.55 14.70 -9.99
C GLU A 169 -2.19 14.05 -9.71
N THR A 170 -1.88 13.81 -8.43
CA THR A 170 -0.64 13.12 -8.03
C THR A 170 -0.62 11.69 -8.53
N LEU A 171 -1.73 10.96 -8.40
CA LEU A 171 -1.86 9.58 -8.86
C LEU A 171 -1.67 9.50 -10.37
N LYS A 172 -2.25 10.43 -11.14
CA LYS A 172 -2.04 10.54 -12.59
C LYS A 172 -0.55 10.69 -12.95
N ILE A 173 0.22 11.47 -12.17
CA ILE A 173 1.66 11.66 -12.40
C ILE A 173 2.44 10.39 -12.03
N LEU A 174 2.17 9.81 -10.87
CA LEU A 174 2.87 8.61 -10.37
C LEU A 174 2.62 7.38 -11.24
N GLN A 175 1.44 7.28 -11.85
CA GLN A 175 1.06 6.17 -12.74
C GLN A 175 1.27 6.49 -14.23
N SER A 176 1.87 7.64 -14.58
CA SER A 176 2.10 8.00 -15.98
C SER A 176 3.12 7.08 -16.63
N ASN A 177 2.80 6.64 -17.86
CA ASN A 177 3.71 5.88 -18.71
C ASN A 177 4.63 6.76 -19.57
N ASP A 178 4.50 8.09 -19.49
CA ASP A 178 5.31 9.04 -20.25
C ASP A 178 6.68 9.32 -19.61
N ARG A 179 6.95 8.72 -18.45
CA ARG A 179 8.21 8.90 -17.71
C ARG A 179 9.35 8.17 -18.44
N ILE A 180 10.52 8.81 -18.52
CA ILE A 180 11.72 8.21 -19.13
C ILE A 180 12.13 6.96 -18.34
N PRO A 181 12.16 5.77 -18.96
CA PRO A 181 12.64 4.56 -18.30
C PRO A 181 14.17 4.58 -18.27
N TYR A 182 14.76 5.27 -17.29
CA TYR A 182 16.20 5.24 -17.05
C TYR A 182 16.67 3.80 -16.82
N PHE A 183 17.82 3.46 -17.40
CA PHE A 183 18.34 2.10 -17.36
C PHE A 183 19.76 2.02 -16.82
N ARG A 184 20.11 0.83 -16.34
CA ARG A 184 21.50 0.39 -16.16
C ARG A 184 21.83 -0.61 -17.26
N ARG A 185 22.89 -0.35 -18.01
CA ARG A 185 23.39 -1.30 -19.01
C ARG A 185 24.13 -2.44 -18.33
N ARG A 186 23.84 -3.68 -18.74
CA ARG A 186 24.57 -4.89 -18.34
C ARG A 186 24.70 -5.79 -19.56
N GLY A 187 25.92 -5.87 -20.10
CA GLY A 187 26.17 -6.57 -21.36
C GLY A 187 25.37 -5.94 -22.51
N GLU A 188 24.57 -6.76 -23.18
CA GLU A 188 23.72 -6.37 -24.32
C GLU A 188 22.36 -5.77 -23.89
N TYR A 189 21.97 -5.95 -22.63
CA TYR A 189 20.67 -5.55 -22.12
C TYR A 189 20.73 -4.25 -21.32
N LEU A 190 19.63 -3.50 -21.38
CA LEU A 190 19.34 -2.33 -20.56
C LEU A 190 18.29 -2.72 -19.53
N TYR A 191 18.61 -2.60 -18.24
CA TYR A 191 17.71 -2.98 -17.16
C TYR A 191 17.04 -1.77 -16.54
N ASN A 192 15.75 -1.88 -16.27
CA ASN A 192 14.92 -0.85 -15.66
C ASN A 192 14.05 -1.48 -14.56
N PHE A 193 13.75 -0.70 -13.53
CA PHE A 193 12.70 -1.02 -12.56
C PHE A 193 11.56 -0.05 -12.80
N TRP A 194 10.34 -0.57 -12.90
CA TRP A 194 9.17 0.19 -13.32
C TRP A 194 7.99 -0.04 -12.38
N GLN A 195 7.23 1.01 -12.11
CA GLN A 195 6.00 0.96 -11.32
C GLN A 195 4.95 1.83 -12.00
N ASP A 196 3.73 1.35 -12.09
CA ASP A 196 2.59 2.06 -12.68
C ASP A 196 1.26 1.63 -12.02
N ALA A 197 0.14 1.83 -12.71
CA ALA A 197 -1.18 1.44 -12.21
C ALA A 197 -1.40 -0.09 -12.19
N GLU A 198 -0.71 -0.84 -13.05
CA GLU A 198 -0.84 -2.30 -13.16
C GLU A 198 0.20 -2.99 -12.27
N HIS A 199 1.42 -2.46 -12.23
CA HIS A 199 2.53 -2.96 -11.43
C HIS A 199 2.85 -2.02 -10.28
N THR A 200 2.02 -2.05 -9.23
CA THR A 200 2.12 -1.13 -8.10
C THR A 200 3.36 -1.36 -7.24
N ARG A 201 3.75 -2.62 -7.04
CA ARG A 201 4.99 -3.00 -6.35
C ARG A 201 6.17 -2.98 -7.29
N GLY A 202 5.91 -3.19 -8.58
CA GLY A 202 6.82 -2.91 -9.68
C GLY A 202 7.38 -4.16 -10.34
N ILE A 203 7.98 -3.94 -11.51
CA ILE A 203 8.61 -4.97 -12.33
C ILE A 203 10.07 -4.63 -12.56
N TRP A 204 10.94 -5.62 -12.36
CA TRP A 204 12.29 -5.58 -12.86
C TRP A 204 12.30 -6.16 -14.28
N ARG A 205 12.67 -5.32 -15.26
CA ARG A 205 12.57 -5.62 -16.68
C ARG A 205 13.84 -5.26 -17.43
N ARG A 206 13.99 -5.78 -18.63
CA ARG A 206 15.11 -5.47 -19.52
C ARG A 206 14.69 -5.31 -20.98
N THR A 207 15.49 -4.60 -21.74
CA THR A 207 15.33 -4.45 -23.20
C THR A 207 16.71 -4.40 -23.87
N THR A 208 16.76 -4.35 -25.20
CA THR A 208 18.00 -4.17 -25.96
C THR A 208 18.23 -2.69 -26.27
N TRP A 209 19.46 -2.33 -26.64
CA TRP A 209 19.76 -0.97 -27.10
C TRP A 209 18.98 -0.56 -28.35
N GLU A 210 18.70 -1.50 -29.26
CA GLU A 210 17.94 -1.20 -30.48
C GLU A 210 16.46 -0.99 -30.21
N GLU A 211 15.87 -1.77 -29.29
CA GLU A 211 14.50 -1.54 -28.85
C GLU A 211 14.35 -0.22 -28.10
N TYR A 212 15.28 0.09 -27.20
CA TYR A 212 15.22 1.30 -26.37
C TYR A 212 15.17 2.62 -27.14
N LYS A 213 15.63 2.65 -28.40
CA LYS A 213 15.58 3.86 -29.24
C LYS A 213 14.21 4.13 -29.85
N LYS A 214 13.29 3.17 -29.81
CA LYS A 214 11.93 3.33 -30.35
C LYS A 214 11.09 4.16 -29.40
N ASP A 215 10.02 4.74 -29.92
CA ASP A 215 9.04 5.49 -29.12
C ASP A 215 8.32 4.58 -28.11
N ASP A 216 8.10 3.31 -28.47
CA ASP A 216 7.51 2.27 -27.61
C ASP A 216 8.42 1.03 -27.60
N PRO A 217 9.43 0.98 -26.70
CA PRO A 217 10.37 -0.12 -26.63
C PRO A 217 9.75 -1.39 -26.04
N GLU A 218 10.00 -2.55 -26.65
CA GLU A 218 9.59 -3.82 -26.06
C GLU A 218 10.43 -4.16 -24.83
N TRP A 219 9.76 -4.42 -23.71
CA TRP A 219 10.40 -4.84 -22.46
C TRP A 219 10.10 -6.29 -22.12
N GLU A 220 11.15 -7.02 -21.76
CA GLU A 220 11.06 -8.35 -21.20
C GLU A 220 11.05 -8.26 -19.67
N THR A 221 9.97 -8.74 -19.04
CA THR A 221 9.92 -8.90 -17.58
C THR A 221 10.92 -9.97 -17.14
N VAL A 222 11.75 -9.61 -16.15
CA VAL A 222 12.72 -10.50 -15.50
C VAL A 222 12.15 -11.00 -14.17
N LEU A 223 11.55 -10.10 -13.37
CA LEU A 223 10.84 -10.43 -12.14
C LEU A 223 9.69 -9.44 -11.92
N ASP A 224 8.52 -9.97 -11.61
CA ASP A 224 7.34 -9.19 -11.21
C ASP A 224 7.16 -9.25 -9.69
N ILE A 225 7.21 -8.09 -9.02
CA ILE A 225 7.13 -8.00 -7.56
C ILE A 225 5.68 -8.06 -7.09
N ASP A 226 4.71 -7.64 -7.92
CA ASP A 226 3.28 -7.78 -7.62
C ASP A 226 2.91 -9.27 -7.62
N ALA A 227 3.30 -10.02 -8.66
CA ALA A 227 3.06 -11.46 -8.73
C ALA A 227 3.76 -12.24 -7.61
N LEU A 228 5.02 -11.88 -7.30
CA LEU A 228 5.77 -12.50 -6.19
C LEU A 228 5.09 -12.25 -4.84
N ALA A 229 4.61 -11.02 -4.60
CA ALA A 229 3.91 -10.65 -3.37
C ALA A 229 2.60 -11.41 -3.19
N GLU A 230 1.86 -11.63 -4.28
CA GLU A 230 0.64 -12.45 -4.27
C GLU A 230 0.94 -13.92 -3.99
N GLU A 231 1.92 -14.50 -4.70
CA GLU A 231 2.32 -15.91 -4.54
C GLU A 231 2.77 -16.23 -3.11
N GLU A 232 3.58 -15.35 -2.52
CA GLU A 232 4.14 -15.55 -1.18
C GLU A 232 3.26 -14.95 -0.06
N ASN A 233 2.11 -14.35 -0.39
CA ASN A 233 1.24 -13.62 0.54
C ASN A 233 2.04 -12.65 1.45
N ALA A 234 2.90 -11.85 0.82
CA ALA A 234 3.88 -11.01 1.50
C ALA A 234 3.83 -9.56 1.00
N ASN A 235 4.08 -8.61 1.90
CA ASN A 235 4.12 -7.19 1.55
C ASN A 235 5.50 -6.78 1.01
N TRP A 236 5.95 -7.38 -0.10
CA TRP A 236 7.28 -7.11 -0.64
C TRP A 236 7.42 -5.70 -1.20
N VAL A 237 8.52 -5.05 -0.85
CA VAL A 237 9.00 -3.81 -1.44
C VAL A 237 10.39 -4.04 -2.02
N TYR A 238 10.58 -3.76 -3.30
CA TYR A 238 11.87 -3.89 -3.98
C TYR A 238 12.88 -2.86 -3.46
N LYS A 239 14.09 -3.32 -3.07
CA LYS A 239 15.19 -2.49 -2.54
C LYS A 239 16.43 -2.52 -3.44
N GLY A 240 16.30 -3.01 -4.66
CA GLY A 240 17.39 -3.07 -5.63
C GLY A 240 17.94 -4.47 -5.84
N VAL A 241 18.96 -4.53 -6.70
CA VAL A 241 19.60 -5.76 -7.13
C VAL A 241 21.10 -5.55 -7.29
N GLU A 242 21.89 -6.48 -6.76
CA GLU A 242 23.31 -6.59 -7.05
C GLU A 242 23.56 -7.74 -8.04
N VAL A 243 24.00 -7.42 -9.25
CA VAL A 243 24.27 -8.42 -10.29
C VAL A 243 25.73 -8.83 -10.20
N LEU A 244 25.98 -10.14 -10.31
CA LEU A 244 27.32 -10.69 -10.41
C LEU A 244 27.95 -10.27 -11.75
N GLU A 245 29.05 -9.53 -11.67
CA GLU A 245 29.87 -9.17 -12.82
C GLU A 245 31.14 -10.03 -12.83
N PRO A 246 31.66 -10.42 -14.03
CA PRO A 246 31.22 -10.01 -15.36
C PRO A 246 30.23 -10.99 -16.03
N SER A 247 29.83 -12.09 -15.37
CA SER A 247 28.99 -13.13 -16.00
C SER A 247 27.56 -12.67 -16.25
N LEU A 248 27.03 -11.77 -15.42
CA LEU A 248 25.69 -11.17 -15.54
C LEU A 248 24.54 -12.21 -15.51
N ASP A 249 24.81 -13.40 -14.98
CA ASP A 249 23.87 -14.52 -14.91
C ASP A 249 23.18 -14.63 -13.55
N LEU A 250 23.82 -14.16 -12.49
CA LEU A 250 23.33 -14.21 -11.11
C LEU A 250 23.12 -12.82 -10.54
N ALA A 251 22.16 -12.72 -9.63
CA ALA A 251 21.80 -11.52 -8.93
C ALA A 251 21.46 -11.81 -7.48
N ILE A 252 21.65 -10.83 -6.60
CA ILE A 252 21.11 -10.81 -5.25
C ILE A 252 20.01 -9.76 -5.22
N LEU A 253 18.76 -10.23 -5.09
CA LEU A 253 17.58 -9.38 -4.96
C LEU A 253 17.42 -8.99 -3.50
N ARG A 254 17.15 -7.70 -3.27
CA ARG A 254 16.86 -7.16 -1.93
C ARG A 254 15.37 -6.83 -1.87
N LEU A 255 14.66 -7.48 -0.96
CA LEU A 255 13.22 -7.30 -0.76
C LEU A 255 12.96 -6.99 0.70
N SER A 256 12.12 -5.99 0.99
CA SER A 256 11.80 -5.59 2.36
C SER A 256 10.31 -5.80 2.65
N PRO A 257 9.94 -6.57 3.69
CA PRO A 257 8.56 -6.66 4.14
C PRO A 257 8.06 -5.30 4.66
N GLY A 258 7.13 -4.68 3.94
CA GLY A 258 6.55 -3.39 4.30
C GLY A 258 7.50 -2.20 4.15
N GLY A 259 8.61 -2.34 3.41
CA GLY A 259 9.49 -1.23 3.06
C GLY A 259 10.38 -0.72 4.20
N LYS A 260 10.59 -1.51 5.25
CA LYS A 260 11.52 -1.24 6.35
C LYS A 260 12.97 -1.05 5.86
N ASP A 261 13.83 -0.65 6.80
CA ASP A 261 15.29 -0.61 6.59
C ASP A 261 15.86 -2.03 6.45
N ALA A 262 15.34 -2.98 7.25
CA ALA A 262 15.69 -4.39 7.13
C ALA A 262 15.17 -5.00 5.82
N SER A 263 15.98 -5.86 5.21
CA SER A 263 15.69 -6.53 3.94
C SER A 263 16.07 -8.00 4.00
N VAL A 264 15.36 -8.81 3.22
CA VAL A 264 15.71 -10.19 2.85
C VAL A 264 16.55 -10.13 1.57
N TYR A 265 17.61 -10.91 1.51
CA TYR A 265 18.48 -11.03 0.34
C TYR A 265 18.28 -12.43 -0.25
N ARG A 266 18.01 -12.54 -1.55
CA ARG A 266 17.80 -13.83 -2.23
C ARG A 266 18.56 -13.88 -3.53
N GLU A 267 19.32 -14.94 -3.74
CA GLU A 267 19.98 -15.20 -5.01
C GLU A 267 18.98 -15.57 -6.10
N PHE A 268 19.17 -14.99 -7.28
CA PHE A 268 18.30 -15.08 -8.43
C PHE A 268 19.11 -15.35 -9.70
N SER A 269 18.64 -16.32 -10.49
CA SER A 269 19.18 -16.59 -11.81
C SER A 269 18.45 -15.74 -12.85
N ILE A 270 19.19 -14.85 -13.51
CA ILE A 270 18.67 -13.95 -14.54
C ILE A 270 18.22 -14.73 -15.79
N PRO A 271 18.99 -15.71 -16.32
CA PRO A 271 18.55 -16.49 -17.48
C PRO A 271 17.29 -17.31 -17.20
N GLU A 272 17.21 -17.91 -16.01
CA GLU A 272 16.11 -18.79 -15.61
C GLU A 272 14.91 -18.02 -15.04
N LYS A 273 15.08 -16.73 -14.75
CA LYS A 273 14.10 -15.85 -14.11
C LYS A 273 13.48 -16.43 -12.84
N LYS A 274 14.30 -17.06 -12.01
CA LYS A 274 13.87 -17.72 -10.78
C LYS A 274 14.89 -17.59 -9.67
N PHE A 275 14.42 -17.65 -8.43
CA PHE A 275 15.30 -17.75 -7.27
C PHE A 275 16.10 -19.06 -7.33
N VAL A 276 17.37 -18.98 -6.91
CA VAL A 276 18.28 -20.13 -6.90
C VAL A 276 18.01 -20.96 -5.64
N ASP A 277 17.59 -22.20 -5.82
CA ASP A 277 17.43 -23.14 -4.72
C ASP A 277 18.79 -23.43 -4.05
N GLY A 278 18.84 -23.33 -2.72
CA GLY A 278 20.09 -23.40 -1.95
C GLY A 278 21.11 -22.31 -2.28
N GLY A 279 20.67 -21.20 -2.89
CA GLY A 279 21.51 -20.04 -3.16
C GLY A 279 21.87 -19.23 -1.91
N PHE A 280 22.59 -18.13 -2.11
CA PHE A 280 22.85 -17.16 -1.05
C PHE A 280 21.54 -16.48 -0.63
N GLU A 281 21.15 -16.69 0.64
CA GLU A 281 19.96 -16.12 1.25
C GLU A 281 20.26 -15.51 2.63
N LEU A 282 19.80 -14.29 2.87
CA LEU A 282 19.79 -13.65 4.18
C LEU A 282 18.36 -13.37 4.62
N LYS A 283 18.05 -13.71 5.86
CA LYS A 283 16.78 -13.36 6.51
C LYS A 283 16.66 -11.84 6.72
N GLU A 284 15.46 -11.39 7.06
CA GLU A 284 15.17 -9.97 7.32
C GLU A 284 16.09 -9.41 8.41
N ALA A 285 17.04 -8.57 7.99
CA ALA A 285 17.92 -7.82 8.87
C ALA A 285 18.46 -6.58 8.14
N LYS A 286 19.08 -5.67 8.88
CA LYS A 286 19.94 -4.66 8.27
C LYS A 286 21.20 -5.36 7.82
N SER A 287 21.32 -5.59 6.53
CA SER A 287 22.40 -6.40 5.96
C SER A 287 22.97 -5.74 4.73
N ASP A 288 24.19 -6.14 4.36
CA ASP A 288 24.82 -5.82 3.11
C ASP A 288 25.59 -7.05 2.62
N LEU A 289 25.58 -7.25 1.31
CA LEU A 289 26.18 -8.42 0.67
C LEU A 289 26.65 -8.03 -0.71
N THR A 290 27.91 -8.33 -1.01
CA THR A 290 28.50 -8.08 -2.32
C THR A 290 29.26 -9.30 -2.86
N TRP A 291 29.28 -9.45 -4.18
CA TRP A 291 29.97 -10.57 -4.83
C TRP A 291 31.50 -10.39 -4.86
N ILE A 292 32.24 -11.45 -4.54
CA ILE A 292 33.65 -11.58 -4.94
C ILE A 292 33.73 -12.30 -6.28
N ASP A 293 33.06 -13.45 -6.36
CA ASP A 293 32.95 -14.32 -7.52
C ASP A 293 31.65 -15.15 -7.43
N LYS A 294 31.44 -16.07 -8.37
CA LYS A 294 30.22 -16.90 -8.44
C LYS A 294 29.94 -17.71 -7.17
N ASP A 295 30.95 -18.07 -6.40
CA ASP A 295 30.82 -18.98 -5.26
C ASP A 295 31.18 -18.31 -3.93
N THR A 296 31.47 -17.01 -3.94
CA THR A 296 31.96 -16.27 -2.78
C THR A 296 31.35 -14.88 -2.69
N THR A 297 30.81 -14.56 -1.51
CA THR A 297 30.29 -13.22 -1.17
C THR A 297 31.00 -12.67 0.06
N LEU A 298 31.03 -11.34 0.16
CA LEU A 298 31.25 -10.65 1.42
C LEU A 298 29.90 -10.29 2.02
N VAL A 299 29.73 -10.48 3.32
CA VAL A 299 28.43 -10.26 3.98
C VAL A 299 28.61 -9.63 5.36
N SER A 300 27.76 -8.65 5.65
CA SER A 300 27.50 -8.16 7.00
C SER A 300 26.01 -8.21 7.28
N THR A 301 25.63 -8.79 8.42
CA THR A 301 24.23 -8.99 8.83
C THR A 301 24.17 -9.20 10.33
N ASP A 302 22.96 -9.28 10.88
CA ASP A 302 22.73 -9.81 12.22
C ASP A 302 23.07 -11.31 12.27
N TYR A 303 24.04 -11.67 13.10
CA TYR A 303 24.44 -13.07 13.35
C TYR A 303 23.96 -13.56 14.73
N GLY A 304 23.16 -12.78 15.45
CA GLY A 304 22.68 -13.06 16.79
C GLY A 304 23.19 -12.08 17.85
N GLU A 305 23.05 -12.48 19.12
CA GLU A 305 23.37 -11.63 20.27
C GLU A 305 24.80 -11.08 20.23
N GLY A 306 24.95 -9.77 20.45
CA GLY A 306 26.24 -9.08 20.47
C GLY A 306 26.85 -8.75 19.10
N THR A 307 26.16 -9.08 18.00
CA THR A 307 26.70 -8.94 16.63
C THR A 307 26.32 -7.63 15.93
N LEU A 308 25.49 -6.82 16.60
CA LEU A 308 25.06 -5.51 16.16
C LEU A 308 25.74 -4.40 16.98
N THR A 309 25.81 -3.22 16.38
CA THR A 309 26.14 -1.97 17.06
C THR A 309 24.97 -1.47 17.90
N GLU A 310 25.20 -0.47 18.74
CA GLU A 310 24.17 0.28 19.46
C GLU A 310 23.18 0.98 18.50
N SER A 311 23.58 1.23 17.25
CA SER A 311 22.74 1.77 16.17
C SER A 311 21.90 0.71 15.45
N GLY A 312 22.03 -0.57 15.82
CA GLY A 312 21.29 -1.69 15.23
C GLY A 312 21.79 -2.13 13.84
N TYR A 313 22.98 -1.71 13.42
CA TYR A 313 23.63 -2.16 12.18
C TYR A 313 24.67 -3.24 12.47
N PRO A 314 25.02 -4.10 11.48
CA PRO A 314 26.01 -5.14 11.67
C PRO A 314 27.41 -4.56 11.87
N ARG A 315 28.17 -5.16 12.80
CA ARG A 315 29.58 -4.81 13.05
C ARG A 315 30.57 -5.88 12.55
N ILE A 316 30.07 -7.03 12.12
CA ILE A 316 30.89 -8.17 11.69
C ILE A 316 30.78 -8.32 10.17
N VAL A 317 31.93 -8.37 9.50
CA VAL A 317 32.02 -8.71 8.07
C VAL A 317 32.63 -10.09 7.91
N LYS A 318 31.96 -10.95 7.12
CA LYS A 318 32.41 -12.30 6.83
C LYS A 318 32.61 -12.55 5.33
N LEU A 319 33.49 -13.48 5.02
CA LEU A 319 33.62 -14.12 3.70
C LEU A 319 32.76 -15.38 3.71
N TRP A 320 31.71 -15.42 2.89
CA TRP A 320 30.74 -16.50 2.84
C TRP A 320 30.83 -17.25 1.51
N LYS A 321 31.07 -18.56 1.59
CA LYS A 321 31.17 -19.43 0.42
C LYS A 321 29.86 -20.18 0.17
N ARG A 322 29.59 -20.46 -1.10
CA ARG A 322 28.42 -21.23 -1.53
C ARG A 322 28.40 -22.61 -0.88
N GLY A 323 27.22 -23.07 -0.48
CA GLY A 323 27.01 -24.38 0.15
C GLY A 323 27.44 -24.46 1.62
N GLN A 324 28.09 -23.42 2.16
CA GLN A 324 28.44 -23.33 3.57
C GLN A 324 27.31 -22.66 4.37
N PRO A 325 27.00 -23.12 5.60
CA PRO A 325 26.14 -22.38 6.53
C PRO A 325 26.73 -21.00 6.87
N LEU A 326 25.89 -19.96 6.87
CA LEU A 326 26.33 -18.58 7.15
C LEU A 326 27.03 -18.43 8.51
N CYS A 327 26.60 -19.20 9.52
CA CYS A 327 27.23 -19.17 10.85
C CYS A 327 28.69 -19.61 10.83
N GLU A 328 29.07 -20.51 9.92
CA GLU A 328 30.43 -21.02 9.75
C GLU A 328 31.31 -20.11 8.87
N ALA A 329 30.73 -19.08 8.24
CA ALA A 329 31.46 -18.16 7.36
C ALA A 329 32.64 -17.51 8.10
N LYS A 330 33.75 -17.29 7.37
CA LYS A 330 34.99 -16.77 7.96
C LYS A 330 34.85 -15.30 8.29
N THR A 331 34.98 -14.94 9.57
CA THR A 331 35.08 -13.53 9.98
C THR A 331 36.35 -12.90 9.41
N LEU A 332 36.18 -11.79 8.70
CA LEU A 332 37.27 -10.97 8.17
C LEU A 332 37.54 -9.75 9.04
N PHE A 333 36.48 -9.17 9.61
CA PHE A 333 36.55 -7.92 10.35
C PHE A 333 35.43 -7.84 11.40
N GLU A 334 35.75 -7.19 12.51
CA GLU A 334 34.80 -6.86 13.57
C GLU A 334 35.06 -5.42 14.05
N GLY A 335 34.06 -4.55 13.88
CA GLY A 335 34.06 -3.19 14.43
C GLY A 335 33.74 -3.16 15.92
N GLU A 336 33.51 -1.98 16.49
CA GLU A 336 33.12 -1.77 17.89
C GLU A 336 31.59 -1.67 18.05
N THR A 337 31.04 -1.87 19.26
CA THR A 337 29.60 -1.67 19.51
C THR A 337 29.17 -0.23 19.33
N SER A 338 30.07 0.72 19.58
CA SER A 338 29.87 2.17 19.50
C SER A 338 29.97 2.73 18.07
N ASP A 339 30.40 1.91 17.10
CA ASP A 339 30.41 2.30 15.69
C ASP A 339 28.97 2.49 15.17
N VAL A 340 28.83 3.19 14.05
CA VAL A 340 27.56 3.18 13.31
C VAL A 340 27.35 1.81 12.67
N GLY A 341 28.37 1.22 12.05
CA GLY A 341 28.27 -0.08 11.37
C GLY A 341 29.48 -0.40 10.49
N CYS A 342 29.52 -1.63 9.97
CA CYS A 342 30.54 -2.12 9.05
C CYS A 342 29.90 -2.74 7.79
N TRP A 343 30.30 -2.26 6.62
CA TRP A 343 29.75 -2.70 5.33
C TRP A 343 30.86 -3.21 4.40
N PRO A 344 30.74 -4.43 3.86
CA PRO A 344 31.55 -4.82 2.73
C PRO A 344 31.10 -4.10 1.46
N PHE A 345 32.03 -3.85 0.55
CA PHE A 345 31.71 -3.45 -0.81
C PHE A 345 32.81 -3.95 -1.76
N THR A 346 32.48 -4.01 -3.04
CA THR A 346 33.46 -4.34 -4.08
C THR A 346 33.58 -3.23 -5.09
N ILE A 347 34.80 -3.06 -5.60
CA ILE A 347 35.08 -2.24 -6.78
C ILE A 347 35.60 -3.19 -7.85
N ARG A 348 35.12 -3.02 -9.08
CA ARG A 348 35.50 -3.85 -10.22
C ARG A 348 36.07 -2.99 -11.34
N ASN A 349 37.15 -3.45 -11.93
CA ASN A 349 37.72 -2.86 -13.14
C ASN A 349 38.30 -3.96 -14.04
N SER A 350 39.09 -3.59 -15.05
CA SER A 350 39.70 -4.55 -15.98
C SER A 350 40.66 -5.55 -15.35
N GLU A 351 41.20 -5.25 -14.16
CA GLU A 351 42.13 -6.12 -13.42
C GLU A 351 41.39 -7.14 -12.54
N GLY A 352 40.11 -6.91 -12.25
CA GLY A 352 39.27 -7.85 -11.51
C GLY A 352 38.38 -7.19 -10.46
N THR A 353 37.95 -8.02 -9.50
CA THR A 353 37.11 -7.61 -8.36
C THR A 353 37.99 -7.39 -7.15
N PHE A 354 37.87 -6.22 -6.51
CA PHE A 354 38.59 -5.87 -5.28
C PHE A 354 37.61 -5.73 -4.12
N GLY A 355 37.88 -6.44 -3.02
CA GLY A 355 37.05 -6.42 -1.82
C GLY A 355 37.50 -5.34 -0.84
N PHE A 356 36.55 -4.63 -0.26
CA PHE A 356 36.78 -3.60 0.75
C PHE A 356 35.76 -3.67 1.88
N ILE A 357 36.10 -3.02 2.99
CA ILE A 357 35.23 -2.83 4.15
C ILE A 357 35.23 -1.35 4.50
N ARG A 358 34.04 -0.77 4.66
CA ARG A 358 33.82 0.54 5.27
C ARG A 358 33.41 0.32 6.73
N ARG A 359 34.27 0.72 7.67
CA ARG A 359 33.91 0.87 9.09
C ARG A 359 33.50 2.33 9.32
N SER A 360 32.25 2.60 9.62
CA SER A 360 31.81 3.95 10.00
C SER A 360 31.77 4.06 11.52
N LYS A 361 32.73 4.79 12.10
CA LYS A 361 32.82 5.05 13.54
C LYS A 361 31.78 6.07 13.98
N THR A 362 31.58 7.09 13.16
CA THR A 362 30.49 8.08 13.28
C THR A 362 29.86 8.29 11.91
N PHE A 363 28.87 9.18 11.83
CA PHE A 363 28.27 9.54 10.54
C PHE A 363 29.29 10.17 9.55
N TYR A 364 30.33 10.83 10.06
CA TYR A 364 31.29 11.58 9.23
C TYR A 364 32.69 10.98 9.20
N LYS A 365 33.03 10.11 10.16
CA LYS A 365 34.38 9.55 10.31
C LYS A 365 34.36 8.04 10.25
N GLY A 366 35.33 7.45 9.57
CA GLY A 366 35.48 6.02 9.46
C GLY A 366 36.83 5.60 8.92
N HIS A 367 36.99 4.29 8.73
CA HIS A 367 38.15 3.71 8.10
C HIS A 367 37.71 2.83 6.94
N TYR A 368 38.58 2.74 5.95
CA TYR A 368 38.46 1.78 4.87
C TYR A 368 39.52 0.71 5.02
N TYR A 369 39.15 -0.51 4.64
CA TYR A 369 40.06 -1.63 4.64
C TYR A 369 39.99 -2.34 3.29
N HIS A 370 41.14 -2.73 2.76
CA HIS A 370 41.25 -3.62 1.61
C HIS A 370 41.34 -5.07 2.08
N ILE A 371 40.67 -5.97 1.36
CA ILE A 371 40.68 -7.41 1.61
C ILE A 371 41.59 -8.08 0.58
N ASN A 372 42.67 -8.70 1.04
CA ASN A 372 43.45 -9.59 0.20
C ASN A 372 42.68 -10.92 0.07
N GLN A 373 42.18 -11.21 -1.13
CA GLN A 373 41.31 -12.37 -1.38
C GLN A 373 42.05 -13.72 -1.31
N GLU A 374 43.36 -13.76 -1.56
CA GLU A 374 44.14 -15.00 -1.57
C GLU A 374 44.33 -15.57 -0.16
N ASN A 375 44.55 -14.70 0.82
CA ASN A 375 44.81 -15.10 2.21
C ASN A 375 43.72 -14.64 3.19
N ALA A 376 42.72 -13.90 2.70
CA ALA A 376 41.63 -13.33 3.48
C ALA A 376 42.14 -12.48 4.67
N LYS A 377 43.24 -11.75 4.48
CA LYS A 377 43.72 -10.71 5.40
C LYS A 377 43.13 -9.37 5.04
N VAL A 378 42.90 -8.55 6.06
CA VAL A 378 42.32 -7.22 5.94
C VAL A 378 43.39 -6.18 6.30
N TYR A 379 43.56 -5.18 5.43
CA TYR A 379 44.57 -4.12 5.58
C TYR A 379 43.87 -2.77 5.62
N GLN A 380 44.11 -1.99 6.67
CA GLN A 380 43.58 -0.63 6.74
C GLN A 380 44.24 0.26 5.68
N LEU A 381 43.45 1.10 5.04
CA LEU A 381 43.94 2.14 4.13
C LEU A 381 44.35 3.36 4.94
N GLU A 382 45.56 3.85 4.69
CA GLU A 382 46.13 5.03 5.34
C GLU A 382 45.63 6.32 4.68
N ILE A 383 44.33 6.59 4.82
CA ILE A 383 43.65 7.80 4.35
C ILE A 383 42.93 8.52 5.50
N PRO A 384 42.67 9.84 5.41
CA PRO A 384 41.96 10.58 6.45
C PRO A 384 40.60 9.97 6.82
N GLU A 385 40.20 10.05 8.08
CA GLU A 385 38.97 9.40 8.56
C GLU A 385 37.69 9.99 7.94
N ASP A 386 37.73 11.22 7.45
CA ASP A 386 36.64 11.93 6.77
C ASP A 386 36.70 11.83 5.24
N ALA A 387 37.70 11.13 4.70
CA ALA A 387 37.83 10.90 3.27
C ALA A 387 36.78 9.89 2.75
N ARG A 388 36.48 9.96 1.44
CA ARG A 388 35.51 9.09 0.80
C ARG A 388 36.14 8.39 -0.39
N LEU A 389 36.48 7.12 -0.18
CA LEU A 389 36.85 6.22 -1.26
C LEU A 389 35.71 6.16 -2.28
N SER A 390 36.00 6.61 -3.50
CA SER A 390 35.04 6.75 -4.59
C SER A 390 35.13 5.59 -5.57
N ASP A 391 36.32 5.30 -6.10
CA ASP A 391 36.51 4.25 -7.13
C ASP A 391 38.00 3.82 -7.28
N LEU A 392 38.27 2.88 -8.18
CA LEU A 392 39.60 2.51 -8.68
C LEU A 392 39.71 2.82 -10.17
N PHE A 393 40.66 3.69 -10.55
CA PHE A 393 41.01 3.90 -11.96
C PHE A 393 42.37 3.29 -12.27
N GLY A 394 42.36 2.20 -13.06
CA GLY A 394 43.52 1.32 -13.18
C GLY A 394 43.92 0.80 -11.80
N ASN A 395 45.18 1.01 -11.40
CA ASN A 395 45.69 0.63 -10.08
C ASN A 395 45.75 1.78 -9.07
N GLN A 396 45.00 2.87 -9.32
CA GLN A 396 44.97 4.04 -8.44
C GLN A 396 43.61 4.14 -7.73
N LEU A 397 43.68 4.35 -6.42
CA LEU A 397 42.52 4.63 -5.60
C LEU A 397 42.10 6.10 -5.74
N LEU A 398 40.82 6.33 -5.99
CA LEU A 398 40.21 7.66 -6.02
C LEU A 398 39.55 7.92 -4.65
N VAL A 399 40.00 8.97 -3.96
CA VAL A 399 39.68 9.28 -2.55
C VAL A 399 39.27 10.74 -2.38
#